data_AF-A0A7C4XFE2-F1
#
_entry.id   AF-A0A7C4XFE2-F1
#
_cell.length_a   1.000
_cell.length_b   1.000
_cell.length_c   1.000
_cell.angle_alpha   90.00
_cell.angle_beta   90.00
_cell.angle_gamma   90.00
#
_symmetry.space_group_name_H-M   'P 1'
#
loop_
_entity.id
_entity.type
_entity.pdbx_description
1 polymer ?
#
loop_
_entity_poly.entity_id
_entity_poly.type
_entity_poly.pdbx_seq_one_letter_code
_entity_poly.pdbx_strand_id
1 'polypeptide(L)'
;MRYGTLIAFLSSLLISFALSFTYYWYLIFIPDIIVGLFLVVRIRYALLVGIGAALGTTLQILSYEGSFRLSESALVAGVAGIPGGSAIFFAFTFIIVFIIASLGTAIGMSLNPVIKKREKDNNPG
;
A
#
# COMPACT_ATOMS: atom_id res chain seq x y z
N MET A 1 -2.66 -21.36 6.57
CA MET A 1 -3.18 -19.97 6.46
C MET A 1 -2.23 -18.87 6.98
N ARG A 2 -1.22 -19.14 7.83
CA ARG A 2 -0.26 -18.11 8.33
C ARG A 2 0.72 -17.58 7.27
N TYR A 3 1.13 -18.41 6.31
CA TYR A 3 2.10 -18.02 5.29
C TYR A 3 1.53 -17.05 4.25
N GLY A 4 0.26 -17.21 3.85
CA GLY A 4 -0.37 -16.34 2.85
C GLY A 4 -0.44 -14.86 3.27
N THR A 5 -0.68 -14.60 4.56
CA THR A 5 -0.73 -13.23 5.09
C THR A 5 0.66 -12.59 5.19
N LEU A 6 1.68 -13.38 5.52
CA LEU A 6 3.05 -12.89 5.60
C LEU A 6 3.61 -12.60 4.20
N ILE A 7 3.28 -13.46 3.24
CA ILE A 7 3.58 -13.23 1.82
C ILE A 7 2.87 -11.97 1.32
N ALA A 8 1.58 -11.79 1.61
CA ALA A 8 0.82 -10.58 1.23
C ALA A 8 1.45 -9.29 1.77
N PHE A 9 1.87 -9.32 3.04
CA PHE A 9 2.57 -8.21 3.67
C PHE A 9 3.89 -7.90 2.96
N LEU A 10 4.74 -8.93 2.77
CA LEU A 10 6.04 -8.77 2.11
C LEU A 10 5.90 -8.32 0.66
N SER A 11 4.93 -8.86 -0.08
CA SER A 11 4.68 -8.46 -1.47
C SER A 11 4.25 -7.01 -1.55
N SER A 12 3.32 -6.57 -0.68
CA SER A 12 2.85 -5.19 -0.68
C SER A 12 3.95 -4.21 -0.26
N LEU A 13 4.79 -4.58 0.72
CA LEU A 13 5.96 -3.80 1.11
C LEU A 13 6.95 -3.64 -0.05
N LEU A 14 7.35 -4.73 -0.70
CA LEU A 14 8.34 -4.70 -1.79
C LEU A 14 7.80 -3.98 -3.03
N ILE A 15 6.55 -4.24 -3.41
CA ILE A 15 5.91 -3.58 -4.56
C ILE A 15 5.74 -2.09 -4.30
N SER A 16 5.30 -1.70 -3.11
CA SER A 16 5.15 -0.28 -2.75
C SER A 16 6.47 0.45 -2.69
N PHE A 17 7.53 -0.21 -2.20
CA PHE A 17 8.89 0.32 -2.25
C PHE A 17 9.36 0.54 -3.70
N ALA A 18 9.22 -0.47 -4.57
CA ALA A 18 9.63 -0.38 -5.97
C ALA A 18 8.82 0.65 -6.78
N LEU A 19 7.50 0.74 -6.57
CA LEU A 19 6.65 1.75 -7.19
C LEU A 19 6.98 3.15 -6.70
N SER A 20 7.27 3.30 -5.42
CA SER A 20 7.69 4.59 -4.86
C SER A 20 9.05 5.01 -5.42
N PHE A 21 9.95 4.05 -5.64
CA PHE A 21 11.27 4.29 -6.23
C PHE A 21 11.17 4.79 -7.67
N THR A 22 10.20 4.26 -8.43
CA THR A 22 9.96 4.65 -9.83
C THR A 22 8.99 5.83 -9.98
N TYR A 23 8.66 6.54 -8.89
CA TYR A 23 7.72 7.67 -8.84
C TYR A 23 6.25 7.32 -9.16
N TYR A 24 5.92 6.04 -9.32
CA TYR A 24 4.58 5.52 -9.59
C TYR A 24 3.80 5.13 -8.31
N TRP A 25 4.10 5.78 -7.18
CA TRP A 25 3.46 5.48 -5.89
C TRP A 25 1.93 5.60 -5.90
N TYR A 26 1.36 6.43 -6.79
CA TYR A 26 -0.09 6.54 -6.96
C TYR A 26 -0.74 5.28 -7.56
N LEU A 27 0.05 4.39 -8.19
CA LEU A 27 -0.42 3.12 -8.73
C LEU A 27 -0.49 1.99 -7.69
N ILE A 28 -0.06 2.23 -6.44
CA ILE A 28 -0.07 1.22 -5.34
C ILE A 28 -1.44 0.55 -5.16
N PHE A 29 -2.52 1.25 -5.50
CA PHE A 29 -3.87 0.70 -5.44
C PHE A 29 -4.07 -0.58 -6.26
N ILE A 30 -3.51 -0.67 -7.48
CA ILE A 30 -3.71 -1.80 -8.40
C ILE A 30 -3.08 -3.10 -7.86
N PRO A 31 -1.78 -3.16 -7.53
CA PRO A 31 -1.18 -4.37 -6.99
C PRO A 31 -1.81 -4.81 -5.67
N ASP A 32 -2.27 -3.88 -4.83
CA ASP A 32 -2.94 -4.25 -3.59
C ASP A 32 -4.34 -4.85 -3.82
N ILE A 33 -5.04 -4.49 -4.89
CA ILE A 33 -6.23 -5.24 -5.34
C ILE A 33 -5.87 -6.68 -5.68
N ILE A 34 -4.79 -6.90 -6.42
CA ILE A 34 -4.34 -8.25 -6.81
C ILE A 34 -3.96 -9.06 -5.57
N VAL A 35 -3.22 -8.45 -4.64
CA VAL A 35 -2.87 -9.06 -3.35
C VAL A 35 -4.14 -9.41 -2.56
N GLY A 36 -5.13 -8.52 -2.50
CA GLY A 36 -6.42 -8.76 -1.86
C GLY A 36 -7.21 -9.91 -2.49
N LEU A 37 -7.15 -10.04 -3.81
CA LEU A 37 -7.90 -11.05 -4.55
C LEU A 37 -7.32 -12.46 -4.37
N PHE A 38 -5.99 -12.60 -4.38
CA PHE A 38 -5.33 -13.91 -4.37
C PHE A 38 -4.75 -14.34 -3.03
N LEU A 39 -4.25 -13.39 -2.22
CA LEU A 39 -3.43 -13.70 -1.05
C LEU A 39 -4.16 -13.45 0.27
N VAL A 40 -5.16 -12.56 0.29
CA VAL A 40 -5.85 -12.16 1.52
C VAL A 40 -7.23 -12.80 1.63
N VAL A 41 -7.45 -13.53 2.72
CA VAL A 41 -8.72 -14.27 2.95
C VAL A 41 -9.60 -13.62 4.00
N ARG A 42 -9.04 -12.83 4.94
CA ARG A 42 -9.81 -12.16 6.01
C ARG A 42 -9.53 -10.67 6.05
N ILE A 43 -10.58 -9.87 6.23
CA ILE A 43 -10.54 -8.40 6.17
C ILE A 43 -9.57 -7.79 7.19
N ARG A 44 -9.40 -8.45 8.35
CA ARG A 44 -8.42 -8.05 9.38
C ARG A 44 -6.97 -8.01 8.88
N TYR A 45 -6.67 -8.71 7.80
CA TYR A 45 -5.35 -8.72 7.18
C TYR A 45 -5.18 -7.63 6.10
N ALA A 46 -6.26 -6.98 5.65
CA ALA A 46 -6.18 -5.85 4.73
C ALA A 46 -5.45 -4.66 5.37
N LEU A 47 -5.67 -4.42 6.67
CA LEU A 47 -4.94 -3.41 7.44
C LEU A 47 -3.44 -3.73 7.53
N LEU A 48 -3.09 -5.01 7.67
CA LEU A 48 -1.68 -5.42 7.70
C LEU A 48 -0.99 -5.17 6.36
N VAL A 49 -1.67 -5.48 5.24
CA VAL A 49 -1.18 -5.15 3.90
C VAL A 49 -0.99 -3.64 3.74
N GLY A 50 -1.96 -2.84 4.19
CA GLY A 50 -1.84 -1.38 4.20
C GLY A 50 -0.64 -0.86 5.00
N ILE A 51 -0.34 -1.45 6.16
CA ILE A 51 0.87 -1.13 6.94
C ILE A 51 2.13 -1.49 6.14
N GLY A 52 2.14 -2.65 5.47
CA GLY A 52 3.23 -3.08 4.61
C GLY A 52 3.51 -2.09 3.48
N ALA A 53 2.47 -1.68 2.76
CA ALA A 53 2.57 -0.67 1.70
C ALA A 53 3.11 0.67 2.22
N ALA A 54 2.53 1.17 3.31
CA ALA A 54 2.93 2.45 3.90
C ALA A 54 4.37 2.42 4.41
N LEU A 55 4.82 1.31 5.00
CA LEU A 55 6.22 1.09 5.36
C LEU A 55 7.12 1.06 4.13
N GLY A 56 6.74 0.33 3.08
CA GLY A 56 7.49 0.27 1.82
C GLY A 56 7.72 1.65 1.22
N THR A 57 6.68 2.48 1.14
CA THR A 57 6.80 3.87 0.66
C THR A 57 7.63 4.74 1.60
N THR A 58 7.46 4.60 2.92
CA THR A 58 8.22 5.39 3.89
C THR A 58 9.71 5.06 3.86
N LEU A 59 10.06 3.78 3.73
CA LEU A 59 11.43 3.32 3.56
C LEU A 59 12.06 3.90 2.29
N GLN A 60 11.30 4.03 1.20
CA GLN A 60 11.78 4.66 -0.02
C GLN A 60 12.07 6.15 0.18
N ILE A 61 11.20 6.88 0.88
CA ILE A 61 11.41 8.31 1.16
C ILE A 61 12.64 8.51 2.07
N LEU A 62 12.92 7.57 2.97
CA LEU A 62 14.12 7.59 3.82
C LEU A 62 15.39 7.14 3.08
N SER A 63 15.27 6.55 1.89
CA SER A 63 16.43 6.11 1.09
C SER A 63 17.19 7.32 0.50
N TYR A 64 18.41 7.07 0.01
CA TYR A 64 19.32 8.11 -0.48
C TYR A 64 18.68 9.08 -1.49
N GLU A 65 17.86 8.60 -2.41
CA GLU A 65 17.14 9.45 -3.38
C GLU A 65 15.92 10.17 -2.76
N GLY A 66 15.29 9.58 -1.75
CA GLY A 66 14.17 10.19 -1.03
C GLY A 66 14.60 11.35 -0.11
N SER A 67 15.88 11.40 0.28
CA SER A 67 16.45 12.46 1.11
C SER A 67 16.31 13.87 0.51
N PHE A 68 16.27 13.97 -0.83
CA PHE A 68 16.04 15.25 -1.52
C PHE A 68 14.61 15.75 -1.32
N ARG A 69 13.63 14.84 -1.38
CA ARG A 69 12.20 15.13 -1.14
C ARG A 69 11.96 15.52 0.31
N LEU A 70 12.73 14.94 1.22
CA LEU A 70 12.75 15.31 2.63
C LEU A 70 13.20 16.75 2.84
N SER A 71 14.29 17.15 2.19
CA SER A 71 14.80 18.52 2.22
C SER A 71 13.79 19.52 1.64
N GLU A 72 13.21 19.21 0.47
CA GLU A 72 12.16 20.03 -0.13
C GLU A 72 10.93 20.16 0.77
N SER A 73 10.46 19.05 1.36
CA SER A 73 9.32 19.08 2.27
C SER A 73 9.58 19.90 3.54
N ALA A 74 10.82 19.89 4.05
CA ALA A 74 11.22 20.71 5.19
C ALA A 74 11.26 22.20 4.84
N LEU A 75 11.76 22.54 3.63
CA LEU A 75 11.72 23.90 3.08
C LEU A 75 10.28 24.41 2.94
N VAL A 76 9.41 23.62 2.32
CA VAL A 76 7.98 23.97 2.15
C VAL A 76 7.30 24.15 3.51
N ALA A 77 7.54 23.24 4.46
CA ALA A 77 6.99 23.36 5.81
C ALA A 77 7.48 24.63 6.52
N GLY A 78 8.76 24.98 6.35
CA GLY A 78 9.36 26.20 6.90
C GLY A 78 8.74 27.47 6.32
N VAL A 79 8.54 27.53 5.00
CA VAL A 79 7.89 28.67 4.33
C VAL A 79 6.41 28.79 4.71
N ALA A 80 5.70 27.66 4.80
CA ALA A 80 4.29 27.62 5.15
C ALA A 80 4.02 27.75 6.66
N GLY A 81 5.06 27.83 7.50
CA GLY A 81 4.93 27.94 8.95
C GLY A 81 4.29 26.73 9.61
N ILE A 82 4.40 25.54 8.99
CA ILE A 82 3.77 24.32 9.50
C ILE A 82 4.63 23.75 10.64
N PRO A 83 4.12 23.72 11.89
CA PRO A 83 4.87 23.19 13.02
C PRO A 83 5.03 21.67 12.87
N GLY A 84 6.28 21.18 12.77
CA GLY A 84 6.58 19.76 12.58
C GLY A 84 7.36 19.42 11.31
N GLY A 85 7.58 20.39 10.41
CA GLY A 85 8.52 20.23 9.30
C GLY A 85 8.16 19.08 8.35
N SER A 86 9.17 18.32 7.94
CA SER A 86 9.02 17.15 7.07
C SER A 86 8.30 15.96 7.72
N ALA A 87 8.20 15.91 9.06
CA ALA A 87 7.53 14.81 9.76
C ALA A 87 6.03 14.75 9.44
N ILE A 88 5.40 15.90 9.20
CA ILE A 88 3.98 15.97 8.83
C ILE A 88 3.77 15.40 7.42
N PHE A 89 4.66 15.70 6.48
CA PHE A 89 4.60 15.15 5.13
C PHE A 89 4.72 13.62 5.14
N PHE A 90 5.60 13.10 5.98
CA PHE A 90 5.69 11.65 6.22
C PHE A 90 4.41 11.06 6.78
N ALA A 91 3.84 11.66 7.83
CA ALA A 91 2.62 11.18 8.44
C ALA A 91 1.45 11.17 7.43
N PHE A 92 1.29 12.23 6.65
CA PHE A 92 0.28 12.29 5.59
C PHE A 92 0.51 11.23 4.52
N THR A 93 1.74 11.07 4.04
CA THR A 93 2.05 10.07 3.01
C THR A 93 1.78 8.66 3.52
N PHE A 94 2.18 8.37 4.76
CA PHE A 94 1.92 7.10 5.42
C PHE A 94 0.41 6.82 5.50
N ILE A 95 -0.39 7.78 5.97
CA ILE A 95 -1.84 7.63 6.11
C ILE A 95 -2.51 7.44 4.75
N ILE A 96 -2.13 8.24 3.74
CA ILE A 96 -2.70 8.14 2.39
C ILE A 96 -2.42 6.77 1.80
N VAL A 97 -1.15 6.32 1.81
CA VAL A 97 -0.76 5.01 1.27
C VAL A 97 -1.46 3.89 2.04
N PHE A 98 -1.48 3.97 3.37
CA PHE A 98 -2.17 3.01 4.22
C PHE A 98 -3.66 2.86 3.85
N ILE A 99 -4.38 3.97 3.68
CA ILE A 99 -5.80 3.97 3.32
C ILE A 99 -6.00 3.38 1.92
N ILE A 100 -5.24 3.85 0.93
CA ILE A 100 -5.35 3.40 -0.47
C ILE A 100 -5.08 1.91 -0.58
N ALA A 101 -3.99 1.44 0.02
CA ALA A 101 -3.58 0.04 0.03
C ALA A 101 -4.61 -0.86 0.74
N SER A 102 -5.11 -0.41 1.90
CA SER A 102 -6.14 -1.14 2.66
C SER A 102 -7.45 -1.24 1.87
N LEU A 103 -7.86 -0.16 1.20
CA LEU A 103 -9.05 -0.14 0.34
C LEU A 103 -8.88 -1.03 -0.88
N GLY A 104 -7.76 -0.94 -1.59
CA GLY A 104 -7.46 -1.80 -2.73
C GLY A 104 -7.54 -3.28 -2.35
N THR A 105 -6.90 -3.64 -1.24
CA THR A 105 -6.95 -5.00 -0.69
C THR A 105 -8.38 -5.43 -0.35
N ALA A 106 -9.16 -4.57 0.33
CA ALA A 106 -10.54 -4.86 0.68
C ALA A 106 -11.44 -5.07 -0.54
N ILE A 107 -11.21 -4.31 -1.62
CA ILE A 107 -11.91 -4.46 -2.89
C ILE A 107 -11.54 -5.78 -3.56
N GLY A 108 -10.24 -6.10 -3.67
CA GLY A 108 -9.80 -7.38 -4.24
C GLY A 108 -10.41 -8.58 -3.52
N MET A 109 -10.48 -8.49 -2.18
CA MET A 109 -11.11 -9.50 -1.34
C MET A 109 -12.60 -9.69 -1.61
N SER A 110 -13.36 -8.60 -1.78
CA SER A 110 -14.81 -8.68 -1.98
C SER A 110 -15.17 -9.28 -3.34
N LEU A 111 -14.28 -9.15 -4.33
CA LEU A 111 -14.44 -9.72 -5.68
C LEU A 111 -14.16 -11.23 -5.72
N ASN A 112 -13.25 -11.75 -4.89
CA ASN A 112 -12.86 -13.16 -4.87
C ASN A 112 -14.06 -14.16 -4.78
N PRO A 113 -15.03 -14.03 -3.86
CA PRO A 113 -16.18 -14.94 -3.80
C PRO A 113 -17.11 -14.82 -5.01
N VAL A 114 -17.23 -13.63 -5.61
CA VAL A 114 -18.04 -13.40 -6.82
C VAL A 114 -17.44 -14.13 -8.02
N ILE A 115 -16.11 -14.07 -8.15
CA ILE A 115 -15.38 -14.75 -9.23
C ILE A 115 -15.51 -16.26 -9.09
N LYS A 116 -15.29 -16.80 -7.88
CA LYS A 116 -15.45 -18.24 -7.61
C LYS A 116 -16.87 -18.76 -7.88
N LYS A 117 -17.89 -17.96 -7.60
CA LYS A 117 -19.28 -18.33 -7.89
C LYS A 117 -19.52 -18.44 -9.39
N ARG A 118 -19.07 -17.45 -10.17
CA ARG A 118 -19.19 -17.51 -11.65
C ARG A 118 -18.41 -18.67 -12.27
N GLU A 119 -17.24 -18.98 -11.74
CA GLU A 119 -16.43 -20.11 -12.22
C GLU A 119 -17.13 -21.46 -12.00
N LYS A 120 -17.81 -21.61 -10.85
CA LYS A 120 -18.63 -22.79 -10.56
C LYS A 120 -19.91 -22.86 -11.42
N ASP A 121 -20.54 -21.72 -11.70
CA ASP A 121 -21.75 -21.65 -12.53
C ASP A 121 -21.44 -21.92 -14.04
N ASN A 122 -20.25 -21.54 -14.51
CA ASN A 122 -19.81 -21.76 -15.90
C ASN A 122 -19.17 -23.13 -16.14
N ASN A 123 -18.89 -23.90 -15.09
CA ASN A 123 -18.39 -25.27 -15.19
C ASN A 123 -19.16 -26.20 -14.25
N PRO A 124 -20.46 -26.41 -14.51
CA PRO A 124 -21.24 -27.40 -13.78
C PRO A 124 -20.71 -28.77 -14.20
N GLY A 125 -20.00 -29.44 -13.30
CA GLY A 125 -19.71 -30.86 -13.47
C GLY A 125 -20.99 -31.67 -13.68
#